data_AF-A0A955CYW8-F1
#
_entry.id   AF-A0A955CYW8-F1
#
_cell.length_a   1.000
_cell.length_b   1.000
_cell.length_c   1.000
_cell.angle_alpha   90.00
_cell.angle_beta   90.00
_cell.angle_gamma   90.00
#
_symmetry.space_group_name_H-M   'P 1'
#
loop_
_entity.id
_entity.type
_entity.pdbx_description
1 polymer ?
#
loop_
_entity_poly.entity_id
_entity_poly.type
_entity_poly.pdbx_seq_one_letter_code
_entity_poly.pdbx_strand_id
1 'polypeptide(L)'
;MLNRHAIAASVVLVSGSQVIAGNCDWEPLGTGVAPAAYACAALANGDAVYGGSMTLAGSLVVEHIAIWNGTDWESAGSGVNGFVRAILAEPDGGFIAGGQFTEAGGNVAGLIARWDGAQWTGLGQGLRFGSCRALLRTSDGDLIAGGSFSQADNQPAWGIARWDGFAWTKFGNNTTGGGFSGIFNPKGNSPTMIVDLEEMPNGDIIACGDFTRADGVPMGGIARWDGTQWLPLGSGLSGPARALTLLPSGELMVAGLFGQAGGVSCNGLAVWDGSGWSAVGGGLNGVNASSPFALITTAQGKVVMSGAFDMVDSVQVNNIAMYDPMTGQWSALGSGMLASIQTSVFDVSADAAGTIFAGGQFASAAGNANARNASFFDCNTCPGDIANGDRTVNVDDLNAVLSVFGMNVGIGDARDLANHDGVVDVDDLNIILAQFGATCM
;
A
#
# COMPACT_ATOMS: atom_id res chain seq x y z
N MET A 1 -2.90 60.94 -23.45
CA MET A 1 -4.29 61.12 -22.99
C MET A 1 -4.94 59.75 -22.96
N LEU A 2 -5.63 59.45 -21.85
CA LEU A 2 -6.33 58.20 -21.56
C LEU A 2 -7.27 57.76 -22.70
N ASN A 3 -7.45 56.44 -22.85
CA ASN A 3 -8.80 55.90 -22.75
C ASN A 3 -8.80 54.51 -22.07
N ARG A 4 -9.41 54.48 -20.89
CA ARG A 4 -9.77 53.29 -20.09
C ARG A 4 -11.20 52.89 -20.45
N HIS A 5 -11.49 51.59 -20.48
CA HIS A 5 -12.70 50.89 -20.00
C HIS A 5 -12.25 49.43 -19.81
N ALA A 6 -11.80 49.01 -18.62
CA ALA A 6 -12.59 48.59 -17.46
C ALA A 6 -13.28 47.23 -17.64
N ILE A 7 -12.66 46.17 -17.10
CA ILE A 7 -13.36 45.16 -16.31
C ILE A 7 -12.58 45.05 -15.00
N ALA A 8 -13.28 45.27 -13.90
CA ALA A 8 -12.78 45.25 -12.55
C ALA A 8 -12.91 43.84 -11.96
N ALA A 9 -11.85 43.36 -11.30
CA ALA A 9 -11.97 42.45 -10.17
C ALA A 9 -10.86 42.82 -9.18
N SER A 10 -11.26 43.50 -8.11
CA SER A 10 -10.42 43.72 -6.94
C SER A 10 -10.45 42.46 -6.09
N VAL A 11 -9.32 41.80 -5.84
CA VAL A 11 -9.17 40.87 -4.71
C VAL A 11 -7.78 41.05 -4.07
N VAL A 12 -7.82 41.67 -2.90
CA VAL A 12 -7.00 41.48 -1.69
C VAL A 12 -5.50 41.12 -1.84
N LEU A 13 -4.64 42.06 -1.44
CA LEU A 13 -3.29 41.82 -0.95
C LEU A 13 -3.36 41.07 0.40
N VAL A 14 -2.85 39.84 0.48
CA VAL A 14 -2.35 39.27 1.73
C VAL A 14 -0.85 39.04 1.59
N SER A 15 -0.16 39.52 2.62
CA SER A 15 1.27 39.51 2.87
C SER A 15 1.87 38.11 2.96
N GLY A 16 3.05 37.96 2.37
CA GLY A 16 4.21 37.32 3.00
C GLY A 16 4.00 35.94 3.62
N SER A 17 4.02 34.92 2.77
CA SER A 17 4.66 33.65 3.10
C SER A 17 5.42 33.22 1.86
N GLN A 18 6.72 32.98 2.01
CA GLN A 18 7.53 32.31 1.00
C GLN A 18 6.81 31.02 0.61
N VAL A 19 6.48 30.86 -0.67
CA VAL A 19 6.13 29.56 -1.24
C VAL A 19 7.41 28.74 -1.12
N ILE A 20 7.47 27.90 -0.10
CA ILE A 20 8.51 26.89 0.01
C ILE A 20 8.26 25.98 -1.19
N ALA A 21 9.20 25.95 -2.13
CA ALA A 21 9.24 24.91 -3.16
C ALA A 21 8.99 23.57 -2.46
N GLY A 22 7.88 22.90 -2.80
CA GLY A 22 7.42 21.70 -2.11
C GLY A 22 8.54 20.68 -2.09
N ASN A 23 9.06 20.37 -0.90
CA ASN A 23 9.90 19.19 -0.74
C ASN A 23 9.02 17.98 -1.04
N CYS A 24 9.47 17.12 -1.94
CA CYS A 24 8.87 15.82 -2.24
C CYS A 24 8.89 14.93 -1.01
N ASP A 25 7.85 15.05 -0.20
CA ASP A 25 7.79 14.41 1.09
C ASP A 25 6.34 14.05 1.46
N TRP A 26 6.21 13.24 2.49
CA TRP A 26 4.92 12.71 2.92
C TRP A 26 3.97 13.78 3.44
N GLU A 27 2.73 13.71 3.00
CA GLU A 27 1.64 14.56 3.46
C GLU A 27 0.73 13.76 4.40
N PRO A 28 0.49 14.20 5.65
CA PRO A 28 -0.50 13.56 6.50
C PRO A 28 -1.91 13.80 5.92
N LEU A 29 -2.76 12.78 5.97
CA LEU A 29 -4.16 12.95 5.58
C LEU A 29 -4.97 13.50 6.76
N GLY A 30 -5.40 14.76 6.67
CA GLY A 30 -6.03 15.49 7.76
C GLY A 30 -5.17 15.49 9.03
N THR A 31 -5.77 15.24 10.19
CA THR A 31 -5.02 15.05 11.46
C THR A 31 -4.72 13.58 11.76
N GLY A 32 -4.83 12.72 10.74
CA GLY A 32 -4.57 11.29 10.79
C GLY A 32 -5.62 10.43 11.52
N VAL A 33 -5.32 9.13 11.64
CA VAL A 33 -6.15 8.12 12.32
C VAL A 33 -5.56 7.66 13.65
N ALA A 34 -6.39 7.15 14.57
CA ALA A 34 -5.93 6.62 15.86
C ALA A 34 -6.85 5.50 16.39
N PRO A 35 -6.34 4.47 17.10
CA PRO A 35 -4.94 4.25 17.46
C PRO A 35 -4.00 3.75 16.36
N ALA A 36 -4.41 2.93 15.39
CA ALA A 36 -3.48 2.43 14.37
C ALA A 36 -4.24 1.98 13.13
N ALA A 37 -3.65 2.22 11.96
CA ALA A 37 -4.05 1.59 10.70
C ALA A 37 -3.16 0.37 10.45
N TYR A 38 -3.75 -0.80 10.32
CA TYR A 38 -3.03 -2.05 10.03
C TYR A 38 -3.09 -2.45 8.56
N ALA A 39 -4.06 -1.90 7.83
CA ALA A 39 -4.25 -2.14 6.41
C ALA A 39 -4.73 -0.85 5.72
N CYS A 40 -4.34 -0.66 4.47
CA CYS A 40 -4.83 0.42 3.62
C CYS A 40 -4.97 -0.05 2.17
N ALA A 41 -5.93 0.53 1.44
CA ALA A 41 -6.07 0.32 0.02
C ALA A 41 -6.47 1.62 -0.69
N ALA A 42 -5.84 1.90 -1.82
CA ALA A 42 -6.31 2.90 -2.77
C ALA A 42 -7.49 2.34 -3.57
N LEU A 43 -8.55 3.12 -3.71
CA LEU A 43 -9.74 2.78 -4.48
C LEU A 43 -9.65 3.41 -5.89
N ALA A 44 -10.33 2.79 -6.86
CA ALA A 44 -10.30 3.24 -8.25
C ALA A 44 -10.86 4.65 -8.48
N ASN A 45 -11.62 5.19 -7.52
CA ASN A 45 -12.17 6.54 -7.56
C ASN A 45 -11.22 7.61 -7.00
N GLY A 46 -10.01 7.23 -6.55
CA GLY A 46 -9.04 8.14 -5.93
C GLY A 46 -9.14 8.23 -4.40
N ASP A 47 -10.13 7.59 -3.79
CA ASP A 47 -10.22 7.51 -2.34
C ASP A 47 -9.18 6.54 -1.77
N ALA A 48 -8.88 6.67 -0.48
CA ALA A 48 -8.09 5.69 0.25
C ALA A 48 -8.86 5.18 1.46
N VAL A 49 -8.95 3.86 1.62
CA VAL A 49 -9.55 3.23 2.79
C VAL A 49 -8.47 2.78 3.76
N TYR A 50 -8.69 3.06 5.03
CA TYR A 50 -7.84 2.63 6.13
C TYR A 50 -8.64 1.75 7.09
N GLY A 51 -8.02 0.66 7.54
CA GLY A 51 -8.59 -0.22 8.53
C GLY A 51 -7.57 -0.59 9.60
N GLY A 52 -8.04 -0.74 10.83
CA GLY A 52 -7.16 -1.16 11.90
C GLY A 52 -7.84 -1.33 13.25
N SER A 53 -7.17 -0.90 14.31
CA SER A 53 -7.80 -0.75 15.65
C SER A 53 -8.34 0.65 15.85
N MET A 54 -8.43 1.46 14.79
CA MET A 54 -8.78 2.86 14.87
C MET A 54 -10.22 3.10 15.35
N THR A 55 -10.39 4.13 16.16
CA THR A 55 -11.67 4.64 16.67
C THR A 55 -11.89 6.11 16.28
N LEU A 56 -10.86 6.76 15.72
CA LEU A 56 -10.89 8.13 15.24
C LEU A 56 -10.18 8.25 13.89
N ALA A 57 -10.76 9.06 13.01
CA ALA A 57 -10.16 9.54 11.76
C ALA A 57 -10.39 11.05 11.69
N GLY A 58 -9.34 11.84 11.93
CA GLY A 58 -9.53 13.24 12.27
C GLY A 58 -10.32 13.40 13.57
N SER A 59 -11.38 14.21 13.54
CA SER A 59 -12.38 14.31 14.61
C SER A 59 -13.57 13.35 14.44
N LEU A 60 -13.62 12.58 13.35
CA LEU A 60 -14.69 11.62 13.08
C LEU A 60 -14.49 10.37 13.95
N VAL A 61 -15.54 9.97 14.66
CA VAL A 61 -15.58 8.66 15.34
C VAL A 61 -15.89 7.59 14.31
N VAL A 62 -15.04 6.56 14.26
CA VAL A 62 -15.16 5.45 13.30
C VAL A 62 -15.07 4.12 14.03
N GLU A 63 -15.67 3.07 13.47
CA GLU A 63 -15.58 1.72 14.00
C GLU A 63 -14.62 0.91 13.12
N HIS A 64 -13.31 1.09 13.38
CA HIS A 64 -12.20 0.36 12.79
C HIS A 64 -11.92 0.54 11.29
N ILE A 65 -12.76 1.29 10.57
CA ILE A 65 -12.62 1.60 9.14
C ILE A 65 -12.97 3.07 8.87
N ALA A 66 -12.15 3.76 8.08
CA ALA A 66 -12.39 5.11 7.61
C ALA A 66 -11.96 5.24 6.15
N ILE A 67 -12.63 6.14 5.42
CA ILE A 67 -12.37 6.43 4.01
C ILE A 67 -11.89 7.88 3.94
N TRP A 68 -10.78 8.11 3.24
CA TRP A 68 -10.29 9.42 2.89
C TRP A 68 -10.73 9.72 1.46
N ASN A 69 -11.54 10.77 1.27
CA ASN A 69 -12.10 11.13 -0.03
C ASN A 69 -11.24 12.15 -0.83
N GLY A 70 -10.00 12.35 -0.39
CA GLY A 70 -9.11 13.39 -0.91
C GLY A 70 -9.08 14.67 -0.07
N THR A 71 -10.16 15.02 0.64
CA THR A 71 -10.23 16.25 1.45
C THR A 71 -10.60 15.99 2.91
N ASP A 72 -11.48 15.03 3.17
CA ASP A 72 -12.09 14.76 4.47
C ASP A 72 -12.15 13.27 4.77
N TRP A 73 -12.31 12.96 6.05
CA TRP A 73 -12.57 11.62 6.53
C TRP A 73 -14.07 11.31 6.53
N GLU A 74 -14.40 10.12 6.02
CA GLU A 74 -15.74 9.55 6.01
C GLU A 74 -15.77 8.19 6.72
N SER A 75 -16.93 7.82 7.26
CA SER A 75 -17.14 6.51 7.86
C SER A 75 -17.69 5.53 6.81
N ALA A 76 -17.21 4.29 6.83
CA ALA A 76 -17.83 3.21 6.06
C ALA A 76 -19.11 2.72 6.77
N GLY A 77 -20.18 3.51 6.70
CA GLY A 77 -21.42 3.26 7.45
C GLY A 77 -21.16 3.18 8.95
N SER A 78 -21.67 2.14 9.61
CA SER A 78 -21.42 1.85 11.03
C SER A 78 -20.11 1.09 11.30
N GLY A 79 -19.28 0.85 10.27
CA GLY A 79 -18.02 0.11 10.36
C GLY A 79 -18.17 -1.35 10.78
N VAL A 80 -17.14 -1.87 11.46
CA VAL A 80 -17.04 -3.26 11.95
C VAL A 80 -16.69 -3.29 13.43
N ASN A 81 -17.02 -4.37 14.14
CA ASN A 81 -16.88 -4.45 15.60
C ASN A 81 -15.53 -4.99 16.12
N GLY A 82 -14.52 -5.10 15.25
CA GLY A 82 -13.19 -5.59 15.63
C GLY A 82 -12.10 -5.19 14.65
N PHE A 83 -10.86 -5.58 14.95
CA PHE A 83 -9.70 -5.10 14.19
C PHE A 83 -9.72 -5.52 12.73
N VAL A 84 -9.52 -4.57 11.83
CA VAL A 84 -9.27 -4.86 10.42
C VAL A 84 -7.79 -5.10 10.20
N ARG A 85 -7.45 -6.11 9.41
CA ARG A 85 -6.08 -6.60 9.19
C ARG A 85 -5.70 -6.70 7.72
N ALA A 86 -6.68 -6.70 6.83
CA ALA A 86 -6.51 -6.74 5.39
C ALA A 86 -7.63 -5.93 4.76
N ILE A 87 -7.31 -5.19 3.70
CA ILE A 87 -8.30 -4.55 2.85
C ILE A 87 -7.92 -4.84 1.41
N LEU A 88 -8.92 -5.20 0.60
CA LEU A 88 -8.78 -5.41 -0.82
C LEU A 88 -9.76 -4.49 -1.55
N ALA A 89 -9.24 -3.55 -2.33
CA ALA A 89 -10.05 -2.72 -3.21
C ALA A 89 -10.71 -3.59 -4.29
N GLU A 90 -11.96 -3.31 -4.61
CA GLU A 90 -12.71 -4.03 -5.64
C GLU A 90 -12.89 -3.18 -6.90
N PRO A 91 -12.97 -3.80 -8.10
CA PRO A 91 -13.08 -3.06 -9.36
C PRO A 91 -14.31 -2.15 -9.48
N ASP A 92 -15.35 -2.39 -8.69
CA ASP A 92 -16.57 -1.59 -8.69
C ASP A 92 -16.53 -0.39 -7.72
N GLY A 93 -15.35 -0.09 -7.16
CA GLY A 93 -15.14 1.01 -6.21
C GLY A 93 -15.48 0.65 -4.77
N GLY A 94 -16.01 -0.55 -4.51
CA GLY A 94 -16.13 -1.10 -3.17
C GLY A 94 -14.81 -1.65 -2.63
N PHE A 95 -14.88 -2.32 -1.49
CA PHE A 95 -13.74 -3.06 -0.94
C PHE A 95 -14.17 -4.21 -0.04
N ILE A 96 -13.25 -5.14 0.19
CA ILE A 96 -13.41 -6.24 1.14
C ILE A 96 -12.51 -5.99 2.34
N ALA A 97 -13.09 -6.04 3.53
CA ALA A 97 -12.37 -5.97 4.79
C ALA A 97 -12.22 -7.38 5.37
N GLY A 98 -10.99 -7.76 5.73
CA GLY A 98 -10.66 -8.98 6.45
C GLY A 98 -10.03 -8.64 7.81
N GLY A 99 -10.35 -9.38 8.86
CA GLY A 99 -9.80 -9.09 10.18
C GLY A 99 -10.24 -10.02 11.31
N GLN A 100 -10.41 -9.43 12.49
CA GLN A 100 -10.82 -10.05 13.75
C GLN A 100 -12.14 -9.47 14.26
N PHE A 101 -13.11 -9.30 13.35
CA PHE A 101 -14.46 -8.82 13.65
C PHE A 101 -15.50 -9.94 13.44
N THR A 102 -16.68 -9.78 14.05
CA THR A 102 -17.81 -10.70 13.89
C THR A 102 -19.04 -10.03 13.31
N GLU A 103 -19.02 -8.70 13.20
CA GLU A 103 -20.12 -7.90 12.67
C GLU A 103 -19.60 -6.79 11.77
N ALA A 104 -20.39 -6.49 10.72
CA ALA A 104 -20.18 -5.38 9.80
C ALA A 104 -21.53 -4.71 9.51
N GLY A 105 -21.61 -3.39 9.67
CA GLY A 105 -22.87 -2.65 9.52
C GLY A 105 -24.00 -3.12 10.45
N GLY A 106 -23.66 -3.69 11.62
CA GLY A 106 -24.62 -4.26 12.57
C GLY A 106 -25.15 -5.65 12.22
N ASN A 107 -24.67 -6.26 11.13
CA ASN A 107 -25.03 -7.62 10.71
C ASN A 107 -23.88 -8.60 10.97
N VAL A 108 -24.20 -9.88 11.15
CA VAL A 108 -23.19 -10.94 11.33
C VAL A 108 -22.31 -11.04 10.09
N ALA A 109 -21.01 -10.88 10.28
CA ALA A 109 -19.98 -11.04 9.25
C ALA A 109 -18.72 -11.63 9.89
N GLY A 110 -18.51 -12.93 9.73
CA GLY A 110 -17.41 -13.64 10.38
C GLY A 110 -16.07 -13.32 9.73
N LEU A 111 -15.26 -12.46 10.35
CA LEU A 111 -13.88 -12.08 9.98
C LEU A 111 -13.69 -11.48 8.57
N ILE A 112 -14.74 -11.42 7.75
CA ILE A 112 -14.71 -10.91 6.38
C ILE A 112 -16.06 -10.31 5.99
N ALA A 113 -16.03 -9.14 5.34
CA ALA A 113 -17.21 -8.43 4.85
C ALA A 113 -16.86 -7.57 3.64
N ARG A 114 -17.84 -7.33 2.77
CA ARG A 114 -17.73 -6.43 1.63
C ARG A 114 -18.50 -5.14 1.89
N TRP A 115 -17.88 -4.02 1.58
CA TRP A 115 -18.51 -2.70 1.48
C TRP A 115 -18.73 -2.36 0.00
N ASP A 116 -19.94 -1.97 -0.36
CA ASP A 116 -20.33 -1.64 -1.74
C ASP A 116 -20.41 -0.12 -2.04
N GLY A 117 -19.91 0.71 -1.11
CA GLY A 117 -20.07 2.17 -1.15
C GLY A 117 -21.24 2.68 -0.32
N ALA A 118 -22.18 1.82 0.07
CA ALA A 118 -23.35 2.21 0.85
C ALA A 118 -23.66 1.27 2.03
N GLN A 119 -23.45 -0.03 1.89
CA GLN A 119 -23.83 -1.05 2.85
C GLN A 119 -22.76 -2.14 3.00
N TRP A 120 -22.74 -2.75 4.19
CA TRP A 120 -21.93 -3.91 4.50
C TRP A 120 -22.70 -5.20 4.20
N THR A 121 -22.04 -6.14 3.51
CA THR A 121 -22.56 -7.49 3.26
C THR A 121 -21.54 -8.54 3.72
N GLY A 122 -21.97 -9.50 4.52
CA GLY A 122 -21.15 -10.66 4.88
C GLY A 122 -21.00 -11.64 3.69
N LEU A 123 -19.86 -12.33 3.59
CA LEU A 123 -19.62 -13.33 2.54
C LEU A 123 -19.95 -14.72 3.08
N GLY A 124 -21.07 -15.31 2.64
CA GLY A 124 -21.54 -16.60 3.12
C GLY A 124 -21.84 -16.59 4.62
N GLN A 125 -21.44 -17.65 5.33
CA GLN A 125 -21.42 -17.72 6.80
C GLN A 125 -20.11 -17.20 7.41
N GLY A 126 -19.21 -16.68 6.56
CA GLY A 126 -17.92 -16.09 6.92
C GLY A 126 -16.84 -17.10 7.29
N LEU A 127 -15.72 -16.55 7.76
CA LEU A 127 -14.58 -17.27 8.32
C LEU A 127 -14.67 -17.27 9.85
N ARG A 128 -14.10 -18.27 10.53
CA ARG A 128 -14.22 -18.40 12.00
C ARG A 128 -12.94 -18.86 12.70
N PHE A 129 -12.87 -18.52 13.99
CA PHE A 129 -11.84 -18.96 14.93
C PHE A 129 -10.41 -18.57 14.51
N GLY A 130 -10.16 -17.28 14.36
CA GLY A 130 -8.84 -16.75 14.04
C GLY A 130 -8.93 -15.32 13.52
N SER A 131 -8.11 -14.99 12.52
CA SER A 131 -8.10 -13.73 11.79
C SER A 131 -8.00 -14.01 10.30
N CYS A 132 -8.70 -13.22 9.49
CA CYS A 132 -8.32 -13.03 8.09
C CYS A 132 -7.18 -11.99 8.05
N ARG A 133 -6.12 -12.23 7.27
CA ARG A 133 -4.91 -11.39 7.22
C ARG A 133 -4.41 -11.12 5.80
N ALA A 134 -4.76 -11.97 4.83
CA ALA A 134 -4.45 -11.78 3.42
C ALA A 134 -5.73 -11.94 2.59
N LEU A 135 -5.84 -11.15 1.54
CA LEU A 135 -6.94 -11.18 0.59
C LEU A 135 -6.35 -11.05 -0.82
N LEU A 136 -6.73 -11.94 -1.72
CA LEU A 136 -6.28 -11.93 -3.10
C LEU A 136 -7.47 -12.14 -4.02
N ARG A 137 -7.71 -11.19 -4.93
CA ARG A 137 -8.60 -11.39 -6.08
C ARG A 137 -7.79 -12.09 -7.17
N THR A 138 -8.19 -13.29 -7.56
CA THR A 138 -7.53 -14.00 -8.65
C THR A 138 -8.04 -13.54 -10.01
N SER A 139 -7.26 -13.82 -11.06
CA SER A 139 -7.54 -13.44 -12.44
C SER A 139 -8.84 -14.03 -13.00
N ASP A 140 -9.30 -15.15 -12.45
CA ASP A 140 -10.60 -15.77 -12.75
C ASP A 140 -11.77 -15.18 -11.95
N GLY A 141 -11.50 -14.21 -11.06
CA GLY A 141 -12.48 -13.46 -10.29
C GLY A 141 -12.77 -14.01 -8.90
N ASP A 142 -12.20 -15.16 -8.52
CA ASP A 142 -12.37 -15.68 -7.17
C ASP A 142 -11.66 -14.84 -6.11
N LEU A 143 -12.09 -14.99 -4.87
CA LEU A 143 -11.41 -14.40 -3.72
C LEU A 143 -10.75 -15.49 -2.90
N ILE A 144 -9.45 -15.37 -2.70
CA ILE A 144 -8.70 -16.21 -1.76
C ILE A 144 -8.49 -15.42 -0.46
N ALA A 145 -8.92 -15.99 0.66
CA ALA A 145 -8.66 -15.46 1.98
C ALA A 145 -7.58 -16.29 2.68
N GLY A 146 -6.54 -15.62 3.17
CA GLY A 146 -5.47 -16.19 3.97
C GLY A 146 -5.49 -15.66 5.41
N GLY A 147 -5.04 -16.44 6.37
CA GLY A 147 -4.93 -16.00 7.75
C GLY A 147 -4.69 -17.14 8.74
N SER A 148 -5.30 -17.02 9.91
CA SER A 148 -5.20 -17.98 11.02
C SER A 148 -6.55 -18.63 11.36
N PHE A 149 -7.61 -18.32 10.61
CA PHE A 149 -8.94 -18.90 10.81
C PHE A 149 -8.94 -20.42 10.61
N SER A 150 -9.75 -21.16 11.36
CA SER A 150 -9.81 -22.62 11.21
C SER A 150 -10.97 -23.10 10.35
N GLN A 151 -11.95 -22.24 10.08
CA GLN A 151 -13.14 -22.59 9.29
C GLN A 151 -13.57 -21.50 8.31
N ALA A 152 -14.22 -21.92 7.23
CA ALA A 152 -14.94 -21.09 6.26
C ALA A 152 -16.26 -21.79 5.93
N ASP A 153 -17.38 -21.07 5.95
CA ASP A 153 -18.73 -21.64 5.82
C ASP A 153 -19.04 -22.84 6.75
N ASN A 154 -18.53 -22.75 7.99
CA ASN A 154 -18.58 -23.82 9.01
C ASN A 154 -17.90 -25.13 8.59
N GLN A 155 -17.14 -25.12 7.49
CA GLN A 155 -16.28 -26.22 7.08
C GLN A 155 -14.84 -25.93 7.48
N PRO A 156 -14.05 -26.95 7.84
CA PRO A 156 -12.62 -26.78 8.08
C PRO A 156 -11.88 -26.16 6.87
N ALA A 157 -11.07 -25.13 7.12
CA ALA A 157 -10.31 -24.38 6.11
C ALA A 157 -8.81 -24.19 6.45
N TRP A 158 -8.47 -24.20 7.75
CA TRP A 158 -7.08 -24.12 8.27
C TRP A 158 -6.21 -23.04 7.61
N GLY A 159 -6.69 -21.81 7.66
CA GLY A 159 -5.95 -20.61 7.31
C GLY A 159 -6.08 -20.18 5.85
N ILE A 160 -6.70 -21.00 4.98
CA ILE A 160 -6.96 -20.61 3.59
C ILE A 160 -8.31 -21.11 3.07
N ALA A 161 -9.01 -20.25 2.34
CA ALA A 161 -10.29 -20.58 1.71
C ALA A 161 -10.49 -19.78 0.41
N ARG A 162 -11.26 -20.34 -0.52
CA ARG A 162 -11.65 -19.73 -1.79
C ARG A 162 -13.13 -19.42 -1.80
N TRP A 163 -13.49 -18.21 -2.20
CA TRP A 163 -14.85 -17.76 -2.42
C TRP A 163 -15.10 -17.56 -3.91
N ASP A 164 -16.12 -18.25 -4.42
CA ASP A 164 -16.48 -18.27 -5.85
C ASP A 164 -17.60 -17.29 -6.24
N GLY A 165 -17.95 -16.38 -5.33
CA GLY A 165 -19.13 -15.51 -5.46
C GLY A 165 -20.38 -16.02 -4.77
N PHE A 166 -20.43 -17.31 -4.39
CA PHE A 166 -21.61 -17.94 -3.79
C PHE A 166 -21.32 -18.63 -2.45
N ALA A 167 -20.19 -19.34 -2.35
CA ALA A 167 -19.83 -20.12 -1.16
C ALA A 167 -18.32 -20.13 -0.91
N TRP A 168 -17.95 -20.24 0.37
CA TRP A 168 -16.58 -20.55 0.74
C TRP A 168 -16.32 -22.04 0.57
N THR A 169 -15.25 -22.34 -0.15
CA THR A 169 -14.73 -23.68 -0.34
C THR A 169 -13.33 -23.76 0.25
N LYS A 170 -12.98 -24.96 0.70
CA LYS A 170 -11.61 -25.27 1.09
C LYS A 170 -10.69 -25.10 -0.11
N PHE A 171 -9.53 -24.49 0.09
CA PHE A 171 -8.51 -24.35 -0.94
C PHE A 171 -7.35 -25.32 -0.64
N GLY A 172 -7.08 -26.24 -1.57
CA GLY A 172 -6.10 -27.32 -1.39
C GLY A 172 -6.66 -28.65 -0.86
N ASN A 173 -5.79 -29.64 -0.64
CA ASN A 173 -6.18 -31.02 -0.27
C ASN A 173 -6.21 -31.29 1.23
N ASN A 174 -6.25 -30.24 2.04
CA ASN A 174 -6.35 -30.15 3.50
C ASN A 174 -7.37 -31.09 4.21
N THR A 175 -7.22 -32.42 4.13
CA THR A 175 -8.12 -33.40 4.74
C THR A 175 -7.50 -33.89 6.04
N THR A 176 -8.14 -33.57 7.17
CA THR A 176 -7.83 -34.08 8.52
C THR A 176 -6.40 -33.79 9.00
N GLY A 177 -6.19 -32.55 9.48
CA GLY A 177 -4.92 -32.15 10.10
C GLY A 177 -3.77 -31.91 9.12
N GLY A 178 -4.08 -31.89 7.81
CA GLY A 178 -3.11 -31.76 6.74
C GLY A 178 -2.77 -30.33 6.32
N GLY A 179 -3.60 -29.33 6.61
CA GLY A 179 -3.45 -27.95 6.12
C GLY A 179 -2.16 -27.23 6.54
N PHE A 180 -2.14 -25.91 6.34
CA PHE A 180 -1.03 -25.09 6.79
C PHE A 180 -0.77 -25.35 8.30
N SER A 181 0.46 -25.77 8.62
CA SER A 181 0.90 -26.12 9.98
C SER A 181 2.35 -25.71 10.21
N GLY A 182 2.73 -25.38 11.45
CA GLY A 182 3.94 -24.61 11.78
C GLY A 182 4.57 -25.00 13.13
N ILE A 183 5.74 -24.42 13.44
CA ILE A 183 6.57 -24.80 14.61
C ILE A 183 6.19 -24.03 15.90
N PHE A 184 5.62 -22.83 15.80
CA PHE A 184 5.38 -22.00 16.98
C PHE A 184 4.01 -22.27 17.65
N ASN A 185 3.96 -23.20 18.61
CA ASN A 185 3.71 -22.92 20.03
C ASN A 185 3.37 -24.20 20.85
N PRO A 186 4.16 -24.55 21.90
CA PRO A 186 3.78 -25.56 22.91
C PRO A 186 2.58 -25.17 23.80
N LYS A 187 2.04 -23.95 23.67
CA LYS A 187 0.90 -23.40 24.42
C LYS A 187 -0.38 -23.17 23.59
N GLY A 188 -0.61 -23.98 22.55
CA GLY A 188 -1.96 -24.30 22.07
C GLY A 188 -2.85 -23.23 21.40
N ASN A 189 -2.46 -21.95 21.30
CA ASN A 189 -3.38 -20.88 20.88
C ASN A 189 -2.86 -19.90 19.80
N SER A 190 -1.89 -20.28 18.96
CA SER A 190 -1.55 -19.48 17.76
C SER A 190 -1.66 -20.39 16.54
N PRO A 191 -2.70 -20.23 15.69
CA PRO A 191 -2.75 -20.95 14.42
C PRO A 191 -1.64 -20.41 13.53
N THR A 192 -1.03 -21.29 12.74
CA THR A 192 -0.22 -20.89 11.57
C THR A 192 -0.87 -19.76 10.81
N MET A 193 -0.05 -18.80 10.39
CA MET A 193 -0.55 -17.59 9.76
C MET A 193 -0.08 -17.54 8.33
N ILE A 194 -1.01 -17.62 7.38
CA ILE A 194 -0.79 -17.02 6.06
C ILE A 194 -0.89 -15.52 6.26
N VAL A 195 0.18 -14.82 5.89
CA VAL A 195 0.33 -13.38 6.08
C VAL A 195 0.08 -12.64 4.78
N ASP A 196 0.43 -13.26 3.65
CA ASP A 196 0.29 -12.64 2.34
C ASP A 196 0.04 -13.70 1.25
N LEU A 197 -0.56 -13.27 0.13
CA LEU A 197 -0.96 -14.06 -1.02
C LEU A 197 -0.68 -13.30 -2.32
N GLU A 198 -0.11 -13.98 -3.32
CA GLU A 198 0.18 -13.40 -4.63
C GLU A 198 -0.16 -14.39 -5.74
N GLU A 199 -0.75 -13.93 -6.85
CA GLU A 199 -0.97 -14.76 -8.04
C GLU A 199 0.17 -14.54 -9.04
N MET A 200 0.89 -15.61 -9.38
CA MET A 200 1.95 -15.58 -10.39
C MET A 200 1.36 -15.42 -11.80
N PRO A 201 2.13 -14.93 -12.80
CA PRO A 201 1.65 -14.76 -14.17
C PRO A 201 1.14 -16.03 -14.86
N ASN A 202 1.51 -17.21 -14.35
CA ASN A 202 1.05 -18.50 -14.84
C ASN A 202 -0.24 -19.01 -14.15
N GLY A 203 -0.83 -18.22 -13.24
CA GLY A 203 -2.02 -18.56 -12.46
C GLY A 203 -1.75 -19.35 -11.17
N ASP A 204 -0.48 -19.62 -10.84
CA ASP A 204 -0.15 -20.24 -9.56
C ASP A 204 -0.38 -19.26 -8.40
N ILE A 205 -0.83 -19.76 -7.26
CA ILE A 205 -0.98 -18.93 -6.05
C ILE A 205 0.19 -19.16 -5.11
N ILE A 206 0.85 -18.09 -4.68
CA ILE A 206 1.87 -18.12 -3.65
C ILE A 206 1.24 -17.73 -2.33
N ALA A 207 1.48 -18.52 -1.29
CA ALA A 207 1.14 -18.19 0.08
C ALA A 207 2.40 -18.12 0.91
N CYS A 208 2.53 -17.09 1.75
CA CYS A 208 3.66 -16.98 2.67
C CYS A 208 3.23 -16.66 4.10
N GLY A 209 4.09 -16.99 5.06
CA GLY A 209 3.86 -16.63 6.47
C GLY A 209 4.55 -17.55 7.47
N ASP A 210 3.96 -17.65 8.66
CA ASP A 210 4.48 -18.47 9.76
C ASP A 210 3.85 -19.87 9.71
N PHE A 211 4.34 -20.66 8.74
CA PHE A 211 4.04 -22.08 8.60
C PHE A 211 5.27 -22.83 8.13
N THR A 212 5.35 -24.12 8.41
CA THR A 212 6.45 -24.98 7.98
C THR A 212 6.00 -26.09 7.06
N ARG A 213 4.70 -26.34 6.97
CA ARG A 213 4.10 -27.35 6.11
C ARG A 213 2.80 -26.86 5.49
N ALA A 214 2.45 -27.41 4.34
CA ALA A 214 1.13 -27.37 3.72
C ALA A 214 0.82 -28.76 3.16
N ASP A 215 -0.39 -29.26 3.39
CA ASP A 215 -0.82 -30.63 3.03
C ASP A 215 0.20 -31.72 3.46
N GLY A 216 0.79 -31.53 4.66
CA GLY A 216 1.79 -32.42 5.24
C GLY A 216 3.21 -32.30 4.65
N VAL A 217 3.39 -31.58 3.56
CA VAL A 217 4.68 -31.38 2.87
C VAL A 217 5.44 -30.19 3.48
N PRO A 218 6.74 -30.30 3.79
CA PRO A 218 7.56 -29.18 4.25
C PRO A 218 7.69 -28.08 3.20
N MET A 219 7.42 -26.82 3.58
CA MET A 219 7.38 -25.67 2.69
C MET A 219 8.39 -24.57 3.05
N GLY A 220 8.75 -24.43 4.32
CA GLY A 220 9.68 -23.39 4.78
C GLY A 220 9.12 -21.97 4.63
N GLY A 221 7.89 -21.72 5.12
CA GLY A 221 7.30 -20.38 5.18
C GLY A 221 6.76 -19.81 3.87
N ILE A 222 6.89 -20.55 2.76
CA ILE A 222 6.38 -20.17 1.44
C ILE A 222 5.93 -21.41 0.65
N ALA A 223 4.75 -21.36 0.05
CA ALA A 223 4.16 -22.46 -0.70
C ALA A 223 3.55 -21.97 -2.00
N ARG A 224 3.62 -22.80 -3.05
CA ARG A 224 3.02 -22.57 -4.37
C ARG A 224 1.88 -23.55 -4.61
N TRP A 225 0.70 -23.04 -4.93
CA TRP A 225 -0.42 -23.83 -5.41
C TRP A 225 -0.37 -23.88 -6.93
N ASP A 226 -0.27 -25.08 -7.51
CA ASP A 226 -0.18 -25.28 -8.96
C ASP A 226 -1.54 -25.54 -9.65
N GLY A 227 -2.64 -25.24 -8.97
CA GLY A 227 -3.99 -25.61 -9.39
C GLY A 227 -4.45 -26.97 -8.86
N THR A 228 -3.54 -27.82 -8.36
CA THR A 228 -3.85 -29.19 -7.92
C THR A 228 -3.29 -29.56 -6.54
N GLN A 229 -2.12 -29.05 -6.18
CA GLN A 229 -1.45 -29.34 -4.92
C GLN A 229 -0.57 -28.16 -4.45
N TRP A 230 -0.30 -28.12 -3.15
CA TRP A 230 0.71 -27.24 -2.59
C TRP A 230 2.10 -27.84 -2.76
N LEU A 231 3.03 -27.04 -3.28
CA LEU A 231 4.42 -27.39 -3.56
C LEU A 231 5.37 -26.41 -2.86
N PRO A 232 6.56 -26.88 -2.45
CA PRO A 232 7.60 -25.98 -1.94
C PRO A 232 8.13 -25.10 -3.07
N LEU A 233 8.52 -23.86 -2.74
CA LEU A 233 9.23 -22.97 -3.67
C LEU A 233 10.75 -23.15 -3.50
N GLY A 234 11.35 -24.00 -4.33
CA GLY A 234 12.74 -24.44 -4.15
C GLY A 234 12.91 -25.19 -2.82
N SER A 235 13.92 -24.83 -2.02
CA SER A 235 14.09 -25.37 -0.65
C SER A 235 13.38 -24.54 0.43
N GLY A 236 12.54 -23.57 0.05
CA GLY A 236 11.87 -22.64 0.97
C GLY A 236 12.81 -21.59 1.60
N LEU A 237 12.30 -20.94 2.65
CA LEU A 237 12.98 -19.88 3.39
C LEU A 237 13.47 -20.38 4.75
N SER A 238 14.51 -19.75 5.29
CA SER A 238 15.05 -20.08 6.62
C SER A 238 14.24 -19.47 7.78
N GLY A 239 13.15 -18.76 7.49
CA GLY A 239 12.32 -18.01 8.43
C GLY A 239 11.04 -17.51 7.74
N PRO A 240 10.13 -16.84 8.47
CA PRO A 240 8.85 -16.45 7.91
C PRO A 240 9.00 -15.27 6.94
N ALA A 241 8.38 -15.40 5.76
CA ALA A 241 8.08 -14.28 4.89
C ALA A 241 6.91 -13.46 5.44
N ARG A 242 6.89 -12.16 5.10
CA ARG A 242 5.92 -11.19 5.58
C ARG A 242 5.17 -10.51 4.45
N ALA A 243 5.81 -10.33 3.31
CA ALA A 243 5.23 -9.65 2.16
C ALA A 243 5.72 -10.28 0.86
N LEU A 244 4.84 -10.27 -0.13
CA LEU A 244 5.05 -10.71 -1.49
C LEU A 244 4.69 -9.57 -2.44
N THR A 245 5.38 -9.48 -3.57
CA THR A 245 4.88 -8.71 -4.71
C THR A 245 5.51 -9.23 -6.01
N LEU A 246 4.84 -9.05 -7.14
CA LEU A 246 5.43 -9.31 -8.44
C LEU A 246 6.21 -8.10 -8.94
N LEU A 247 7.43 -8.34 -9.40
CA LEU A 247 8.17 -7.36 -10.20
C LEU A 247 7.53 -7.19 -11.58
N PRO A 248 7.79 -6.07 -12.30
CA PRO A 248 7.32 -5.90 -13.67
C PRO A 248 7.76 -7.00 -14.64
N SER A 249 8.84 -7.73 -14.31
CA SER A 249 9.32 -8.90 -15.05
C SER A 249 8.44 -10.14 -14.87
N GLY A 250 7.53 -10.15 -13.89
CA GLY A 250 6.75 -11.32 -13.47
C GLY A 250 7.44 -12.20 -12.44
N GLU A 251 8.63 -11.81 -11.97
CA GLU A 251 9.36 -12.49 -10.90
C GLU A 251 8.78 -12.13 -9.53
N LEU A 252 8.83 -13.07 -8.58
CA LEU A 252 8.28 -12.85 -7.24
C LEU A 252 9.35 -12.26 -6.33
N MET A 253 9.14 -11.05 -5.81
CA MET A 253 9.93 -10.50 -4.72
C MET A 253 9.30 -10.86 -3.37
N VAL A 254 10.14 -11.24 -2.41
CA VAL A 254 9.73 -11.65 -1.07
C VAL A 254 10.53 -10.92 -0.02
N ALA A 255 9.84 -10.37 0.97
CA ALA A 255 10.44 -9.72 2.13
C ALA A 255 10.02 -10.41 3.44
N GLY A 256 10.93 -10.53 4.41
CA GLY A 256 10.59 -11.12 5.71
C GLY A 256 11.74 -11.29 6.69
N LEU A 257 11.51 -12.15 7.69
CA LEU A 257 12.44 -12.45 8.78
C LEU A 257 13.22 -13.74 8.50
N PHE A 258 13.88 -13.82 7.34
CA PHE A 258 14.71 -14.96 6.95
C PHE A 258 16.12 -14.51 6.58
N GLY A 259 17.13 -15.34 6.83
CA GLY A 259 18.50 -15.07 6.39
C GLY A 259 18.82 -15.69 5.04
N GLN A 260 18.11 -16.76 4.67
CA GLN A 260 18.34 -17.50 3.44
C GLN A 260 17.04 -17.86 2.72
N ALA A 261 17.10 -17.88 1.39
CA ALA A 261 16.06 -18.35 0.49
C ALA A 261 16.70 -19.34 -0.49
N GLY A 262 16.24 -20.58 -0.56
CA GLY A 262 16.87 -21.56 -1.44
C GLY A 262 18.33 -21.91 -1.09
N GLY A 263 18.80 -21.60 0.12
CA GLY A 263 20.22 -21.65 0.50
C GLY A 263 21.04 -20.41 0.12
N VAL A 264 20.44 -19.44 -0.57
CA VAL A 264 21.07 -18.15 -0.92
C VAL A 264 20.93 -17.19 0.25
N SER A 265 22.06 -16.65 0.73
CA SER A 265 22.08 -15.60 1.77
C SER A 265 21.53 -14.30 1.21
N CYS A 266 20.49 -13.76 1.82
CA CYS A 266 19.72 -12.64 1.26
C CYS A 266 19.17 -11.64 2.31
N ASN A 267 19.43 -11.86 3.60
CA ASN A 267 19.07 -10.92 4.68
C ASN A 267 17.63 -10.38 4.56
N GLY A 268 16.68 -11.29 4.33
CA GLY A 268 15.25 -11.00 4.34
C GLY A 268 14.69 -10.45 3.04
N LEU A 269 15.48 -10.32 1.97
CA LEU A 269 15.02 -9.84 0.66
C LEU A 269 15.53 -10.71 -0.49
N ALA A 270 14.62 -11.44 -1.13
CA ALA A 270 14.95 -12.34 -2.22
C ALA A 270 13.95 -12.22 -3.38
N VAL A 271 14.38 -12.59 -4.58
CA VAL A 271 13.55 -12.72 -5.78
C VAL A 271 13.60 -14.17 -6.26
N TRP A 272 12.44 -14.69 -6.67
CA TRP A 272 12.28 -15.98 -7.33
C TRP A 272 11.98 -15.79 -8.81
N ASP A 273 12.84 -16.34 -9.67
CA ASP A 273 12.78 -16.18 -11.13
C ASP A 273 11.93 -17.26 -11.83
N GLY A 274 11.23 -18.10 -11.06
CA GLY A 274 10.53 -19.29 -11.56
C GLY A 274 11.32 -20.59 -11.38
N SER A 275 12.63 -20.52 -11.15
CA SER A 275 13.53 -21.67 -11.03
C SER A 275 14.49 -21.61 -9.85
N GLY A 276 14.91 -20.41 -9.45
CA GLY A 276 15.93 -20.17 -8.44
C GLY A 276 15.68 -18.89 -7.65
N TRP A 277 16.30 -18.86 -6.46
CA TRP A 277 16.30 -17.69 -5.57
C TRP A 277 17.56 -16.84 -5.81
N SER A 278 17.39 -15.52 -5.82
CA SER A 278 18.49 -14.54 -5.83
C SER A 278 18.29 -13.51 -4.72
N ALA A 279 19.37 -12.99 -4.16
CA ALA A 279 19.31 -11.89 -3.19
C ALA A 279 19.02 -10.55 -3.89
N VAL A 280 18.36 -9.63 -3.19
CA VAL A 280 18.09 -8.27 -3.67
C VAL A 280 19.00 -7.27 -2.95
N GLY A 281 20.06 -6.83 -3.63
CA GLY A 281 21.08 -5.98 -3.02
C GLY A 281 21.70 -6.64 -1.77
N GLY A 282 22.06 -5.83 -0.77
CA GLY A 282 22.53 -6.32 0.52
C GLY A 282 21.45 -6.81 1.50
N GLY A 283 20.16 -6.69 1.17
CA GLY A 283 19.05 -7.02 2.08
C GLY A 283 18.81 -5.98 3.20
N LEU A 284 18.15 -6.35 4.30
CA LEU A 284 17.84 -5.43 5.41
C LEU A 284 19.01 -5.38 6.43
N ASN A 285 19.81 -4.30 6.45
CA ASN A 285 21.11 -4.24 7.15
C ASN A 285 21.23 -3.24 8.32
N GLY A 286 20.12 -2.96 9.02
CA GLY A 286 20.05 -1.97 10.11
C GLY A 286 20.53 -2.43 11.50
N VAL A 287 20.90 -1.47 12.37
CA VAL A 287 21.10 -1.73 13.82
C VAL A 287 19.80 -2.15 14.51
N ASN A 288 18.66 -1.77 13.92
CA ASN A 288 17.34 -2.30 14.22
C ASN A 288 16.76 -2.99 12.98
N ALA A 289 17.49 -3.91 12.32
CA ALA A 289 16.94 -4.72 11.24
C ALA A 289 15.70 -5.49 11.75
N SER A 290 14.52 -4.90 11.57
CA SER A 290 13.22 -5.42 11.98
C SER A 290 12.28 -5.57 10.77
N SER A 291 11.12 -6.15 11.03
CA SER A 291 10.28 -6.79 10.03
C SER A 291 9.82 -5.84 8.91
N PRO A 292 10.01 -6.19 7.62
CA PRO A 292 9.18 -5.63 6.56
C PRO A 292 7.74 -6.14 6.79
N PHE A 293 6.75 -5.31 6.49
CA PHE A 293 5.34 -5.62 6.67
C PHE A 293 4.57 -5.69 5.36
N ALA A 294 4.90 -4.85 4.38
CA ALA A 294 4.24 -4.86 3.07
C ALA A 294 5.22 -4.56 1.93
N LEU A 295 4.90 -5.09 0.75
CA LEU A 295 5.53 -4.82 -0.54
C LEU A 295 4.40 -4.54 -1.53
N ILE A 296 4.57 -3.52 -2.37
CA ILE A 296 3.71 -3.28 -3.53
C ILE A 296 4.55 -2.91 -4.73
N THR A 297 4.11 -3.32 -5.91
CA THR A 297 4.61 -2.79 -7.18
C THR A 297 3.66 -1.71 -7.67
N THR A 298 4.18 -0.51 -7.92
CA THR A 298 3.39 0.63 -8.41
C THR A 298 3.10 0.48 -9.91
N ALA A 299 2.15 1.26 -10.42
CA ALA A 299 1.85 1.30 -11.86
C ALA A 299 3.06 1.71 -12.72
N GLN A 300 4.01 2.45 -12.13
CA GLN A 300 5.27 2.87 -12.76
C GLN A 300 6.37 1.78 -12.69
N GLY A 301 6.07 0.61 -12.12
CA GLY A 301 6.99 -0.52 -12.03
C GLY A 301 8.08 -0.39 -10.97
N LYS A 302 7.91 0.52 -10.00
CA LYS A 302 8.77 0.60 -8.80
C LYS A 302 8.18 -0.29 -7.71
N VAL A 303 9.02 -0.76 -6.81
CA VAL A 303 8.56 -1.50 -5.62
C VAL A 303 8.66 -0.59 -4.40
N VAL A 304 7.60 -0.51 -3.61
CA VAL A 304 7.61 0.19 -2.32
C VAL A 304 7.59 -0.86 -1.22
N MET A 305 8.51 -0.71 -0.27
CA MET A 305 8.59 -1.57 0.91
C MET A 305 8.33 -0.74 2.16
N SER A 306 7.44 -1.23 3.03
CA SER A 306 7.15 -0.62 4.32
C SER A 306 7.36 -1.61 5.46
N GLY A 307 7.63 -1.11 6.66
CA GLY A 307 8.03 -1.97 7.76
C GLY A 307 8.42 -1.26 9.04
N ALA A 308 9.21 -1.95 9.85
CA ALA A 308 10.01 -1.37 10.92
C ALA A 308 11.48 -1.59 10.58
N PHE A 309 12.12 -0.66 9.86
CA PHE A 309 13.54 -0.78 9.47
C PHE A 309 14.13 0.60 9.20
N ASP A 310 15.43 0.74 9.46
CA ASP A 310 16.18 1.99 9.32
C ASP A 310 17.23 1.94 8.19
N MET A 311 17.41 0.76 7.56
CA MET A 311 18.37 0.57 6.49
C MET A 311 17.98 -0.60 5.58
N VAL A 312 18.11 -0.38 4.27
CA VAL A 312 18.03 -1.42 3.25
C VAL A 312 19.26 -1.28 2.33
N ASP A 313 19.93 -2.39 2.06
CA ASP A 313 21.24 -2.46 1.44
C ASP A 313 22.26 -1.58 2.20
N SER A 314 22.69 -0.47 1.59
CA SER A 314 23.50 0.59 2.21
C SER A 314 22.76 1.92 2.33
N VAL A 315 21.45 1.94 2.10
CA VAL A 315 20.61 3.13 2.05
C VAL A 315 19.90 3.30 3.39
N GLN A 316 20.15 4.43 4.04
CA GLN A 316 19.43 4.81 5.26
C GLN A 316 18.02 5.30 4.89
N VAL A 317 17.02 4.77 5.59
CA VAL A 317 15.60 5.02 5.33
C VAL A 317 14.84 5.12 6.64
N ASN A 318 13.61 5.63 6.60
CA ASN A 318 12.76 5.75 7.78
C ASN A 318 11.50 4.91 7.59
N ASN A 319 11.62 3.59 7.77
CA ASN A 319 10.53 2.60 7.73
C ASN A 319 9.81 2.42 6.39
N ILE A 320 10.24 3.15 5.35
CA ILE A 320 9.71 3.04 4.01
C ILE A 320 10.82 3.33 2.99
N ALA A 321 10.88 2.51 1.95
CA ALA A 321 11.90 2.58 0.92
C ALA A 321 11.30 2.25 -0.45
N MET A 322 11.94 2.75 -1.51
CA MET A 322 11.59 2.42 -2.89
C MET A 322 12.73 1.65 -3.53
N TYR A 323 12.39 0.65 -4.32
CA TYR A 323 13.31 -0.12 -5.14
C TYR A 323 12.96 0.07 -6.62
N ASP A 324 13.99 0.26 -7.43
CA ASP A 324 13.89 0.34 -8.87
C ASP A 324 14.39 -0.97 -9.50
N PRO A 325 13.49 -1.86 -9.97
CA PRO A 325 13.89 -3.12 -10.58
C PRO A 325 14.75 -2.96 -11.84
N MET A 326 14.66 -1.83 -12.54
CA MET A 326 15.44 -1.58 -13.76
C MET A 326 16.91 -1.30 -13.47
N THR A 327 17.20 -0.66 -12.34
CA THR A 327 18.57 -0.28 -11.94
C THR A 327 19.11 -1.15 -10.80
N GLY A 328 18.25 -1.92 -10.14
CA GLY A 328 18.57 -2.71 -8.97
C GLY A 328 18.92 -1.86 -7.74
N GLN A 329 18.49 -0.59 -7.71
CA GLN A 329 18.86 0.36 -6.66
C GLN A 329 17.71 0.61 -5.69
N TRP A 330 18.07 0.75 -4.41
CA TRP A 330 17.18 1.24 -3.35
C TRP A 330 17.34 2.76 -3.19
N SER A 331 16.26 3.43 -2.79
CA SER A 331 16.26 4.82 -2.35
C SER A 331 15.35 5.01 -1.14
N ALA A 332 15.64 6.03 -0.33
CA ALA A 332 14.65 6.54 0.61
C ALA A 332 13.44 7.08 -0.17
N LEU A 333 12.25 7.00 0.45
CA LEU A 333 11.02 7.57 -0.10
C LEU A 333 10.61 8.78 0.73
N GLY A 334 10.92 9.98 0.24
CA GLY A 334 10.83 11.22 1.01
C GLY A 334 11.71 11.19 2.26
N SER A 335 11.29 11.90 3.31
CA SER A 335 11.87 11.76 4.66
C SER A 335 11.36 10.54 5.42
N GLY A 336 10.39 9.81 4.86
CA GLY A 336 9.77 8.61 5.43
C GLY A 336 8.95 8.87 6.70
N MET A 337 8.81 7.83 7.52
CA MET A 337 7.97 7.85 8.73
C MET A 337 8.85 7.93 9.98
N LEU A 338 8.93 9.12 10.57
CA LEU A 338 9.81 9.42 11.69
C LEU A 338 9.29 8.83 13.00
N ALA A 339 10.25 8.32 13.77
CA ALA A 339 9.98 7.43 14.87
C ALA A 339 9.66 8.14 16.19
N SER A 340 8.63 7.64 16.87
CA SER A 340 8.76 7.37 18.31
C SER A 340 9.08 5.87 18.50
N ILE A 341 9.51 5.48 19.69
CA ILE A 341 10.14 4.21 20.11
C ILE A 341 9.47 2.87 19.69
N GLN A 342 8.36 2.88 18.94
CA GLN A 342 7.57 1.73 18.48
C GLN A 342 7.03 1.93 17.04
N THR A 343 7.78 2.62 16.18
CA THR A 343 7.25 3.01 14.87
C THR A 343 7.22 1.85 13.87
N SER A 344 6.08 1.64 13.24
CA SER A 344 5.89 0.64 12.19
C SER A 344 4.93 1.17 11.14
N VAL A 345 5.33 1.05 9.88
CA VAL A 345 4.42 1.22 8.74
C VAL A 345 3.92 -0.18 8.40
N PHE A 346 2.66 -0.45 8.74
CA PHE A 346 2.10 -1.80 8.67
C PHE A 346 1.67 -2.18 7.27
N ASP A 347 1.29 -1.20 6.46
CA ASP A 347 0.80 -1.45 5.12
C ASP A 347 1.07 -0.25 4.20
N VAL A 348 1.15 -0.54 2.91
CA VAL A 348 1.22 0.45 1.84
C VAL A 348 0.33 0.03 0.68
N SER A 349 -0.28 1.01 0.02
CA SER A 349 -1.01 0.82 -1.23
C SER A 349 -0.68 1.95 -2.19
N ALA A 350 -0.96 1.78 -3.47
CA ALA A 350 -0.80 2.84 -4.46
C ALA A 350 -2.00 2.91 -5.38
N ASP A 351 -2.37 4.12 -5.80
CA ASP A 351 -3.37 4.32 -6.85
C ASP A 351 -2.74 4.25 -8.26
N ALA A 352 -3.58 4.34 -9.28
CA ALA A 352 -3.14 4.33 -10.67
C ALA A 352 -2.32 5.58 -11.07
N ALA A 353 -2.48 6.70 -10.35
CA ALA A 353 -1.71 7.92 -10.56
C ALA A 353 -0.31 7.86 -9.92
N GLY A 354 -0.02 6.80 -9.14
CA GLY A 354 1.26 6.65 -8.45
C GLY A 354 1.31 7.28 -7.06
N THR A 355 0.18 7.75 -6.53
CA THR A 355 0.07 8.13 -5.12
C THR A 355 0.29 6.91 -4.27
N ILE A 356 1.20 6.99 -3.31
CA ILE A 356 1.45 5.93 -2.35
C ILE A 356 0.79 6.31 -1.03
N PHE A 357 -0.08 5.45 -0.52
CA PHE A 357 -0.71 5.58 0.78
C PHE A 357 -0.03 4.65 1.76
N ALA A 358 0.36 5.17 2.91
CA ALA A 358 0.94 4.40 4.00
C ALA A 358 0.01 4.41 5.21
N GLY A 359 -0.13 3.27 5.88
CA GLY A 359 -0.86 3.11 7.13
C GLY A 359 0.01 2.46 8.20
N GLY A 360 -0.12 2.88 9.46
CA GLY A 360 0.72 2.31 10.51
C GLY A 360 0.48 2.81 11.91
N GLN A 361 1.51 2.63 12.72
CA GLN A 361 1.70 3.27 14.02
C GLN A 361 3.00 4.06 13.95
N PHE A 362 2.94 5.28 13.45
CA PHE A 362 4.07 6.22 13.41
C PHE A 362 3.70 7.53 14.11
N ALA A 363 4.73 8.28 14.52
CA ALA A 363 4.54 9.52 15.28
C ALA A 363 4.41 10.74 14.37
N SER A 364 5.03 10.69 13.18
CA SER A 364 4.96 11.77 12.21
C SER A 364 5.34 11.30 10.81
N ALA A 365 4.76 11.94 9.80
CA ALA A 365 5.16 11.85 8.40
C ALA A 365 5.69 13.24 7.99
N ALA A 366 6.88 13.31 7.38
CA ALA A 366 7.54 14.58 7.04
C ALA A 366 7.64 15.60 8.20
N GLY A 367 7.83 15.12 9.43
CA GLY A 367 7.88 15.98 10.62
C GLY A 367 6.53 16.52 11.10
N ASN A 368 5.43 16.20 10.43
CA ASN A 368 4.08 16.56 10.88
C ASN A 368 3.55 15.52 11.87
N ALA A 369 3.26 15.96 13.10
CA ALA A 369 2.94 15.08 14.22
C ALA A 369 1.57 14.40 14.08
N ASN A 370 1.47 13.18 14.61
CA ASN A 370 0.29 12.32 14.65
C ASN A 370 -0.21 11.80 13.30
N ALA A 371 0.60 11.84 12.26
CA ALA A 371 0.35 11.04 11.07
C ALA A 371 0.48 9.56 11.44
N ARG A 372 -0.60 8.78 11.40
CA ARG A 372 -0.58 7.29 11.41
C ARG A 372 -1.02 6.72 10.06
N ASN A 373 -1.18 7.64 9.13
CA ASN A 373 -1.50 7.49 7.75
C ASN A 373 -0.94 8.72 7.04
N ALA A 374 -0.47 8.55 5.82
CA ALA A 374 0.05 9.63 5.00
C ALA A 374 0.01 9.19 3.54
N SER A 375 0.06 10.16 2.64
CA SER A 375 0.28 9.92 1.22
C SER A 375 1.62 10.50 0.79
N PHE A 376 2.23 9.87 -0.20
CA PHE A 376 3.39 10.36 -0.92
C PHE A 376 3.03 10.40 -2.39
N PHE A 377 3.38 11.50 -3.04
CA PHE A 377 3.25 11.65 -4.48
C PHE A 377 4.65 11.90 -5.02
N ASP A 378 5.04 11.18 -6.05
CA ASP A 378 6.30 11.48 -6.73
C ASP A 378 6.13 12.83 -7.46
N CYS A 379 6.89 13.84 -7.07
CA CYS A 379 6.82 15.16 -7.71
C CYS A 379 7.31 15.15 -9.17
N ASN A 380 7.83 14.03 -9.65
CA ASN A 380 8.33 13.92 -11.01
C ASN A 380 7.23 13.91 -12.09
N THR A 381 5.95 14.13 -11.78
CA THR A 381 4.85 14.08 -12.76
C THR A 381 3.83 15.23 -12.67
N CYS A 382 4.24 16.50 -12.69
CA CYS A 382 3.51 17.48 -13.53
C CYS A 382 4.33 18.77 -13.79
N PRO A 383 5.21 18.79 -14.80
CA PRO A 383 6.00 19.99 -15.11
C PRO A 383 5.18 21.26 -15.35
N GLY A 384 3.89 21.16 -15.71
CA GLY A 384 3.03 22.32 -15.96
C GLY A 384 2.28 22.88 -14.76
N ASP A 385 2.27 22.19 -13.61
CA ASP A 385 1.69 22.70 -12.36
C ASP A 385 2.78 23.47 -11.60
N ILE A 386 2.70 24.79 -11.65
CA ILE A 386 3.75 25.69 -11.20
C ILE A 386 3.25 26.77 -10.23
N ALA A 387 1.93 26.93 -10.10
CA ALA A 387 1.33 28.02 -9.33
C ALA A 387 1.05 27.63 -7.87
N ASN A 388 0.58 26.41 -7.63
CA ASN A 388 0.05 26.03 -6.32
C ASN A 388 0.31 24.57 -5.92
N GLY A 389 0.82 23.72 -6.82
CA GLY A 389 1.11 22.32 -6.50
C GLY A 389 -0.15 21.47 -6.36
N ASP A 390 -1.29 21.89 -6.92
CA ASP A 390 -2.58 21.19 -6.86
C ASP A 390 -2.70 20.04 -7.86
N ARG A 391 -1.64 19.82 -8.65
CA ARG A 391 -1.43 18.70 -9.56
C ARG A 391 -2.42 18.70 -10.72
N THR A 392 -2.86 19.88 -11.16
CA THR A 392 -3.65 20.07 -12.38
C THR A 392 -3.11 21.25 -13.19
N VAL A 393 -2.88 21.10 -14.50
CA VAL A 393 -2.52 22.25 -15.34
C VAL A 393 -3.77 23.05 -15.65
N ASN A 394 -3.99 24.12 -14.90
CA ASN A 394 -5.22 24.89 -14.95
C ASN A 394 -4.97 26.42 -15.04
N VAL A 395 -6.04 27.21 -14.92
CA VAL A 395 -6.03 28.65 -15.17
C VAL A 395 -5.02 29.40 -14.30
N ASP A 396 -4.74 28.92 -13.10
CA ASP A 396 -3.78 29.54 -12.20
C ASP A 396 -2.31 29.32 -12.63
N ASP A 397 -1.94 28.19 -13.20
CA ASP A 397 -0.61 27.95 -13.78
C ASP A 397 -0.31 28.86 -14.96
N LEU A 398 -1.29 29.00 -15.87
CA LEU A 398 -1.18 29.97 -16.96
C LEU A 398 -1.04 31.39 -16.42
N ASN A 399 -1.80 31.74 -15.38
CA ASN A 399 -1.68 33.06 -14.75
C ASN A 399 -0.31 33.24 -14.09
N ALA A 400 0.29 32.19 -13.52
CA ALA A 400 1.62 32.23 -12.93
C ALA A 400 2.70 32.51 -13.99
N VAL A 401 2.69 31.82 -15.15
CA VAL A 401 3.60 32.14 -16.27
C VAL A 401 3.35 33.52 -16.83
N LEU A 402 2.09 33.88 -17.11
CA LEU A 402 1.76 35.20 -17.66
C LEU A 402 2.18 36.34 -16.73
N SER A 403 2.23 36.12 -15.41
CA SER A 403 2.69 37.11 -14.45
C SER A 403 4.19 37.42 -14.53
N VAL A 404 4.97 36.50 -15.11
CA VAL A 404 6.44 36.61 -15.21
C VAL A 404 6.99 36.50 -16.64
N PHE A 405 6.12 36.41 -17.63
CA PHE A 405 6.50 36.25 -19.03
C PHE A 405 7.44 37.37 -19.51
N GLY A 406 8.57 36.97 -20.10
CA GLY A 406 9.65 37.87 -20.54
C GLY A 406 10.56 38.37 -19.41
N MET A 407 10.50 37.78 -18.21
CA MET A 407 11.41 38.09 -17.11
C MET A 407 12.44 36.99 -16.91
N ASN A 408 13.63 37.37 -16.44
CA ASN A 408 14.62 36.43 -15.92
C ASN A 408 14.18 35.97 -14.54
N VAL A 409 13.97 34.67 -14.39
CA VAL A 409 13.61 34.02 -13.13
C VAL A 409 14.78 33.24 -12.52
N GLY A 410 15.83 33.03 -13.32
CA GLY A 410 17.02 32.26 -12.94
C GLY A 410 16.87 30.78 -13.31
N ILE A 411 18.00 30.13 -13.60
CA ILE A 411 18.05 28.73 -14.02
C ILE A 411 17.50 27.84 -12.90
N GLY A 412 16.54 26.99 -13.25
CA GLY A 412 15.89 26.04 -12.33
C GLY A 412 14.74 26.62 -11.52
N ASP A 413 14.29 27.85 -11.82
CA ASP A 413 12.98 28.33 -11.35
C ASP A 413 11.87 27.49 -12.00
N ALA A 414 10.86 27.10 -11.22
CA ALA A 414 9.79 26.22 -11.69
C ALA A 414 8.93 26.82 -12.81
N ARG A 415 9.04 28.12 -13.10
CA ARG A 415 8.32 28.78 -14.20
C ARG A 415 9.08 28.75 -15.53
N ASP A 416 10.37 28.39 -15.51
CA ASP A 416 11.24 28.15 -16.67
C ASP A 416 11.26 26.63 -16.96
N LEU A 417 10.24 26.23 -17.72
CA LEU A 417 9.83 24.85 -17.99
C LEU A 417 10.53 24.25 -19.21
N ALA A 418 10.88 25.08 -20.18
CA ALA A 418 11.49 24.71 -21.42
C ALA A 418 12.96 25.09 -21.38
N ASN A 419 13.84 24.15 -21.71
CA ASN A 419 15.28 24.38 -21.94
C ASN A 419 16.11 24.89 -20.72
N HIS A 420 15.48 25.41 -19.66
CA HIS A 420 16.06 25.86 -18.40
C HIS A 420 17.13 26.96 -18.54
N ASP A 421 16.91 27.93 -19.44
CA ASP A 421 17.86 29.02 -19.70
C ASP A 421 17.75 30.21 -18.73
N GLY A 422 16.79 30.16 -17.81
CA GLY A 422 16.54 31.16 -16.79
C GLY A 422 15.62 32.30 -17.22
N VAL A 423 15.02 32.22 -18.41
CA VAL A 423 14.04 33.17 -18.96
C VAL A 423 12.70 32.48 -19.10
N VAL A 424 11.62 33.09 -18.60
CA VAL A 424 10.27 32.59 -18.92
C VAL A 424 9.83 33.18 -20.25
N ASP A 425 9.79 32.39 -21.32
CA ASP A 425 9.43 32.82 -22.67
C ASP A 425 8.39 31.94 -23.38
N VAL A 426 8.32 32.08 -24.71
CA VAL A 426 7.28 31.48 -25.55
C VAL A 426 7.30 29.96 -25.51
N ASP A 427 8.45 29.33 -25.33
CA ASP A 427 8.55 27.88 -25.25
C ASP A 427 7.96 27.33 -23.94
N ASP A 428 8.16 28.00 -22.80
CA ASP A 428 7.49 27.69 -21.54
C ASP A 428 5.96 27.82 -21.65
N LEU A 429 5.51 28.93 -22.24
CA LEU A 429 4.08 29.16 -22.45
C LEU A 429 3.46 28.08 -23.34
N ASN A 430 4.21 27.60 -24.35
CA ASN A 430 3.75 26.53 -25.22
C ASN A 430 3.65 25.18 -24.49
N ILE A 431 4.53 24.90 -23.52
CA ILE A 431 4.44 23.70 -22.68
C ILE A 431 3.12 23.71 -21.89
N ILE A 432 2.79 24.84 -21.25
CA ILE A 432 1.56 24.97 -20.46
C ILE A 432 0.32 24.89 -21.36
N LEU A 433 0.30 25.62 -22.47
CA LEU A 433 -0.84 25.61 -23.40
C LEU A 433 -1.10 24.22 -23.99
N ALA A 434 -0.08 23.38 -24.14
CA ALA A 434 -0.23 22.00 -24.59
C ALA A 434 -0.87 21.08 -23.54
N GLN A 435 -0.81 21.48 -22.27
CA GLN A 435 -1.30 20.70 -21.12
C GLN A 435 -2.64 21.22 -20.57
N PHE A 436 -3.10 22.39 -21.01
CA PHE A 436 -4.39 22.95 -20.64
C PHE A 436 -5.55 22.03 -21.02
N GLY A 437 -6.11 21.34 -20.01
CA GLY A 437 -7.20 20.38 -20.16
C GLY A 437 -6.77 18.90 -20.18
N ALA A 438 -5.49 18.60 -19.97
CA ALA A 438 -5.00 17.25 -19.66
C ALA A 438 -4.84 17.11 -18.14
N THR A 439 -5.46 16.11 -17.53
CA THR A 439 -5.15 15.73 -16.14
C THR A 439 -3.74 15.16 -16.11
N CYS A 440 -2.90 15.61 -15.18
CA CYS A 440 -1.57 15.03 -14.93
C CYS A 440 -1.75 13.51 -14.68
N MET A 441 -1.01 12.66 -15.41
CA MET A 441 -1.13 11.20 -15.35
C MET A 441 -0.19 10.58 -14.33
#